data_AF-A0A095TDZ3-F1
#
_entry.id   AF-A0A095TDZ3-F1
#
_cell.length_a   1.000
_cell.length_b   1.000
_cell.length_c   1.000
_cell.angle_alpha   90.00
_cell.angle_beta   90.00
_cell.angle_gamma   90.00
#
_symmetry.space_group_name_H-M   'P 1'
#
loop_
_entity.id
_entity.type
_entity.pdbx_description
1 polymer ?
#
loop_
_entity_poly.entity_id
_entity_poly.type
_entity_poly.pdbx_seq_one_letter_code
_entity_poly.pdbx_strand_id
1 'polypeptide(L)'
;MKKSLLFLCLSLVLGGATPSLVSAAENTANTAPEISGQTLHNLAWTPLVPPVTQEITLGTSSPEINQGDIRGAVAAFALPADRGSLEITLSSIATAKSVYAPNVLILDEQMRPAAFYPSEYFTYQKPGIASGDRLEGVLKLTPALGQKQIYLLVYTTTRDLSATTTLLNPAKAFAAGVGNAVPDIPDPVARHTTTGTLSLKVSAEQSTGNVTIGQFFPPSAPASAAAPVVVGNSRPTAAPATPVKPDEPMLTDSESYYNTAIKKAVAAGDVDKALKLLDEAERLGSKTARKTFIDSVKH
;
A
#
# COMPACT_ATOMS: atom_id res chain seq x y z
N MET A 1 -19.65 -55.78 88.87
CA MET A 1 -18.36 -56.48 88.82
C MET A 1 -17.72 -56.24 87.45
N LYS A 2 -16.44 -55.89 87.44
CA LYS A 2 -15.58 -55.54 86.30
C LYS A 2 -15.74 -56.43 85.05
N LYS A 3 -15.58 -55.84 83.85
CA LYS A 3 -14.55 -56.24 82.86
C LYS A 3 -14.43 -55.26 81.67
N SER A 4 -13.18 -54.92 81.35
CA SER A 4 -12.65 -54.05 80.29
C SER A 4 -13.19 -54.38 78.89
N LEU A 5 -13.54 -53.40 78.04
CA LEU A 5 -12.67 -52.47 77.27
C LEU A 5 -12.03 -53.13 76.03
N LEU A 6 -12.63 -52.89 74.86
CA LEU A 6 -11.97 -52.79 73.55
C LEU A 6 -12.93 -52.06 72.59
N PHE A 7 -12.81 -50.74 72.57
CA PHE A 7 -13.39 -49.87 71.55
C PHE A 7 -12.35 -49.70 70.43
N LEU A 8 -12.72 -50.08 69.21
CA LEU A 8 -11.89 -49.90 68.01
C LEU A 8 -12.26 -48.56 67.36
N CYS A 9 -11.49 -47.51 67.66
CA CYS A 9 -11.46 -46.26 66.91
C CYS A 9 -10.12 -46.15 66.19
N LEU A 10 -10.11 -46.03 64.86
CA LEU A 10 -8.97 -45.44 64.15
C LEU A 10 -9.41 -44.71 62.86
N SER A 11 -9.47 -43.38 63.01
CA SER A 11 -9.17 -42.29 62.07
C SER A 11 -9.68 -42.28 60.61
N LEU A 12 -10.64 -41.38 60.37
CA LEU A 12 -10.48 -40.12 59.62
C LEU A 12 -9.43 -40.06 58.48
N VAL A 13 -9.88 -39.98 57.23
CA VAL A 13 -9.24 -39.13 56.20
C VAL A 13 -10.31 -38.34 55.46
N LEU A 14 -10.18 -37.03 55.57
CA LEU A 14 -10.94 -35.98 54.92
C LEU A 14 -10.42 -35.85 53.46
N GLY A 15 -11.17 -36.39 52.49
CA GLY A 15 -10.88 -36.22 51.07
C GLY A 15 -11.65 -35.04 50.50
N GLY A 16 -11.00 -33.88 50.40
CA GLY A 16 -11.55 -32.71 49.73
C GLY A 16 -11.80 -32.99 48.25
N ALA A 17 -13.06 -32.89 47.82
CA ALA A 17 -13.43 -32.85 46.42
C ALA A 17 -13.04 -31.46 45.87
N THR A 18 -11.91 -31.38 45.16
CA THR A 18 -11.69 -30.27 44.24
C THR A 18 -12.44 -30.57 42.94
N PRO A 19 -13.28 -29.66 42.42
CA PRO A 19 -13.87 -29.84 41.11
C PRO A 19 -12.75 -29.80 40.06
N SER A 20 -12.68 -30.85 39.25
CA SER A 20 -11.86 -30.90 38.04
C SER A 20 -12.37 -29.81 37.10
N LEU A 21 -11.63 -28.71 36.96
CA LEU A 21 -11.88 -27.73 35.91
C LEU A 21 -11.54 -28.40 34.58
N VAL A 22 -12.59 -28.80 33.86
CA VAL A 22 -12.50 -29.07 32.43
C VAL A 22 -12.23 -27.73 31.77
N SER A 23 -10.99 -27.46 31.39
CA SER A 23 -10.67 -26.37 30.47
C SER A 23 -11.28 -26.74 29.13
N ALA A 24 -12.39 -26.11 28.77
CA ALA A 24 -12.84 -26.09 27.39
C ALA A 24 -11.69 -25.49 26.56
N ALA A 25 -11.21 -26.21 25.55
CA ALA A 25 -10.35 -25.62 24.55
C ALA A 25 -11.17 -24.54 23.84
N GLU A 26 -10.96 -23.28 24.23
CA GLU A 26 -11.57 -22.14 23.56
C GLU A 26 -11.10 -22.17 22.11
N ASN A 27 -12.03 -22.41 21.18
CA ASN A 27 -11.75 -22.31 19.77
C ASN A 27 -11.65 -20.82 19.41
N THR A 28 -10.51 -20.20 19.73
CA THR A 28 -10.18 -18.78 19.56
C THR A 28 -9.96 -18.37 18.10
N ALA A 29 -10.29 -19.23 17.14
CA ALA A 29 -9.92 -19.08 15.72
C ALA A 29 -10.34 -17.75 15.07
N ASN A 30 -11.31 -17.02 15.63
CA ASN A 30 -11.84 -15.78 15.06
C ASN A 30 -11.63 -14.52 15.93
N THR A 31 -10.83 -14.59 16.99
CA THR A 31 -10.53 -13.41 17.82
C THR A 31 -9.22 -12.78 17.36
N ALA A 32 -9.19 -11.45 17.21
CA ALA A 32 -7.98 -10.73 16.83
C ALA A 32 -6.86 -11.03 17.85
N PRO A 33 -5.64 -11.39 17.40
CA PRO A 33 -4.57 -11.72 18.31
C PRO A 33 -4.13 -10.51 19.13
N GLU A 34 -3.81 -10.75 20.39
CA GLU A 34 -3.33 -9.72 21.31
C GLU A 34 -1.83 -9.48 21.10
N ILE A 35 -1.51 -8.51 20.25
CA ILE A 35 -0.13 -8.03 20.05
C ILE A 35 0.16 -6.95 21.08
N SER A 36 1.31 -7.03 21.75
CA SER A 36 1.62 -6.07 22.81
C SER A 36 1.80 -4.67 22.20
N GLY A 37 1.37 -3.64 22.92
CA GLY A 37 1.55 -2.25 22.48
C GLY A 37 3.02 -1.95 22.18
N GLN A 38 3.95 -2.44 22.99
CA GLN A 38 5.40 -2.26 22.76
C GLN A 38 5.87 -2.87 21.45
N THR A 39 5.43 -4.10 21.13
CA THR A 39 5.74 -4.74 19.84
C THR A 39 5.24 -3.89 18.68
N LEU A 40 4.02 -3.38 18.76
CA LEU A 40 3.42 -2.54 17.72
C LEU A 40 4.14 -1.20 17.54
N HIS A 41 4.58 -0.55 18.62
CA HIS A 41 5.30 0.73 18.56
C HIS A 41 6.73 0.58 18.01
N ASN A 42 7.34 -0.59 18.15
CA ASN A 42 8.69 -0.86 17.66
C ASN A 42 8.74 -1.24 16.18
N LEU A 43 7.59 -1.46 15.53
CA LEU A 43 7.54 -1.76 14.10
C LEU A 43 7.84 -0.52 13.25
N ALA A 44 8.56 -0.73 12.15
CA ALA A 44 8.76 0.30 11.15
C ALA A 44 7.52 0.40 10.24
N TRP A 45 6.59 1.29 10.60
CA TRP A 45 5.38 1.54 9.82
C TRP A 45 5.69 2.30 8.54
N THR A 46 5.48 1.67 7.39
CA THR A 46 5.72 2.29 6.08
C THR A 46 4.50 3.13 5.67
N PRO A 47 4.63 4.45 5.49
CA PRO A 47 3.52 5.29 5.07
C PRO A 47 3.15 5.01 3.60
N LEU A 48 1.86 4.83 3.33
CA LEU A 48 1.31 4.62 1.99
C LEU A 48 0.27 5.70 1.70
N VAL A 49 0.37 6.33 0.52
CA VAL A 49 -0.56 7.40 0.10
C VAL A 49 -1.39 6.89 -1.08
N PRO A 50 -2.69 6.61 -0.90
CA PRO A 50 -3.56 6.16 -1.99
C PRO A 50 -3.77 7.24 -3.07
N PRO A 51 -3.94 6.84 -4.36
CA PRO A 51 -3.89 5.47 -4.86
C PRO A 51 -2.44 4.98 -5.00
N VAL A 52 -2.17 3.77 -4.51
CA VAL A 52 -0.82 3.17 -4.57
C VAL A 52 -0.92 1.68 -4.83
N THR A 53 0.04 1.15 -5.59
CA THR A 53 0.30 -0.28 -5.70
C THR A 53 1.75 -0.51 -5.31
N GLN A 54 1.96 -1.32 -4.28
CA GLN A 54 3.28 -1.60 -3.71
C GLN A 54 3.53 -3.10 -3.74
N GLU A 55 4.71 -3.50 -4.22
CA GLU A 55 5.21 -4.87 -4.07
C GLU A 55 6.15 -4.94 -2.86
N ILE A 56 6.01 -5.99 -2.07
CA ILE A 56 6.73 -6.19 -0.81
C ILE A 56 7.28 -7.60 -0.77
N THR A 57 8.59 -7.72 -0.58
CA THR A 57 9.24 -9.01 -0.33
C THR A 57 9.42 -9.19 1.17
N LEU A 58 8.70 -10.16 1.73
CA LEU A 58 8.86 -10.61 3.11
C LEU A 58 10.02 -11.62 3.16
N GLY A 59 11.11 -11.24 3.82
CA GLY A 59 12.31 -12.05 3.95
C GLY A 59 13.07 -11.74 5.24
N THR A 60 14.35 -12.11 5.30
CA THR A 60 15.20 -11.92 6.50
C THR A 60 15.49 -10.45 6.85
N SER A 61 15.26 -9.54 5.91
CA SER A 61 15.38 -8.09 6.12
C SER A 61 14.10 -7.43 6.63
N SER A 62 12.99 -8.16 6.62
CA SER A 62 11.70 -7.66 7.08
C SER A 62 11.63 -7.72 8.61
N PRO A 63 10.82 -6.85 9.25
CA PRO A 63 10.51 -6.99 10.66
C PRO A 63 9.90 -8.37 10.91
N GLU A 64 10.25 -9.01 12.02
CA GLU A 64 9.66 -10.27 12.44
C GLU A 64 8.90 -10.10 13.75
N ILE A 65 7.76 -10.80 13.86
CA ILE A 65 7.01 -10.91 15.11
C ILE A 65 6.93 -12.39 15.48
N ASN A 66 7.29 -12.67 16.74
CA ASN A 66 7.31 -14.02 17.31
C ASN A 66 6.58 -14.02 18.67
N GLN A 67 5.35 -13.50 18.68
CA GLN A 67 4.53 -13.31 19.87
C GLN A 67 3.19 -14.05 19.72
N GLY A 68 2.81 -14.82 20.75
CA GLY A 68 1.62 -15.66 20.70
C GLY A 68 1.72 -16.65 19.53
N ASP A 69 0.67 -16.69 18.70
CA ASP A 69 0.60 -17.55 17.52
C ASP A 69 1.27 -16.94 16.28
N ILE A 70 1.62 -15.65 16.31
CA ILE A 70 2.24 -14.94 15.19
C ILE A 70 3.69 -15.38 15.03
N ARG A 71 4.09 -15.70 13.81
CA ARG A 71 5.45 -16.15 13.47
C ARG A 71 5.94 -15.59 12.15
N GLY A 72 7.20 -15.17 12.14
CA GLY A 72 7.93 -14.84 10.92
C GLY A 72 7.85 -13.38 10.50
N ALA A 73 8.17 -13.14 9.22
CA ALA A 73 8.23 -11.80 8.65
C ALA A 73 6.83 -11.17 8.55
N VAL A 74 6.76 -9.88 8.87
CA VAL A 74 5.52 -9.08 8.84
C VAL A 74 5.70 -7.85 7.96
N ALA A 75 4.60 -7.34 7.43
CA ALA A 75 4.54 -6.05 6.74
C ALA A 75 3.65 -5.08 7.52
N ALA A 76 4.14 -3.88 7.78
CA ALA A 76 3.47 -2.87 8.60
C ALA A 76 3.32 -1.58 7.80
N PHE A 77 2.08 -1.11 7.61
CA PHE A 77 1.76 0.07 6.81
C PHE A 77 0.91 1.08 7.57
N ALA A 78 1.14 2.36 7.32
CA ALA A 78 0.31 3.45 7.79
C ALA A 78 -0.44 4.07 6.60
N LEU A 79 -1.76 4.21 6.73
CA LEU A 79 -2.64 4.71 5.67
C LEU A 79 -3.43 5.93 6.14
N PRO A 80 -3.53 7.00 5.33
CA PRO A 80 -4.38 8.13 5.63
C PRO A 80 -5.85 7.69 5.66
N ALA A 81 -6.55 8.10 6.71
CA ALA A 81 -7.93 7.74 6.98
C ALA A 81 -8.90 8.92 6.80
N ASP A 82 -8.38 10.07 6.40
CA ASP A 82 -9.11 11.32 6.15
C ASP A 82 -9.62 11.45 4.70
N ARG A 83 -9.45 10.40 3.87
CA ARG A 83 -9.76 10.40 2.42
C ARG A 83 -11.00 9.58 2.03
N GLY A 84 -11.94 9.42 2.96
CA GLY A 84 -13.15 8.61 2.74
C GLY A 84 -12.88 7.11 2.88
N SER A 85 -13.74 6.26 2.32
CA SER A 85 -13.54 4.81 2.41
C SER A 85 -12.32 4.38 1.60
N LEU A 86 -11.64 3.35 2.11
CA LEU A 86 -10.47 2.73 1.52
C LEU A 86 -10.86 1.36 0.98
N GLU A 87 -10.40 1.06 -0.23
CA GLU A 87 -10.42 -0.29 -0.80
C GLU A 87 -8.98 -0.79 -0.91
N ILE A 88 -8.68 -1.89 -0.23
CA ILE A 88 -7.35 -2.48 -0.13
C ILE A 88 -7.41 -3.89 -0.71
N THR A 89 -6.71 -4.13 -1.80
CA THR A 89 -6.50 -5.48 -2.34
C THR A 89 -5.14 -5.97 -1.89
N LEU A 90 -5.11 -7.02 -1.07
CA LEU A 90 -3.89 -7.71 -0.69
C LEU A 90 -3.80 -9.03 -1.45
N SER A 91 -2.69 -9.21 -2.16
CA SER A 91 -2.34 -10.41 -2.90
C SER A 91 -1.05 -11.00 -2.34
N SER A 92 -1.06 -12.27 -1.96
CA SER A 92 0.14 -13.03 -1.65
C SER A 92 0.49 -13.96 -2.81
N ILE A 93 1.61 -13.69 -3.46
CA ILE A 93 2.02 -14.40 -4.67
C ILE A 93 2.46 -15.82 -4.30
N ALA A 94 1.82 -16.81 -4.93
CA ALA A 94 2.16 -18.20 -4.77
C ALA A 94 3.18 -18.64 -5.81
N THR A 95 4.14 -19.44 -5.36
CA THR A 95 4.99 -20.24 -6.23
C THR A 95 4.43 -21.66 -6.30
N ALA A 96 4.94 -22.48 -7.22
CA ALA A 96 4.51 -23.87 -7.37
C ALA A 96 4.68 -24.74 -6.09
N LYS A 97 5.43 -24.28 -5.08
CA LYS A 97 5.71 -25.04 -3.85
C LYS A 97 5.43 -24.29 -2.56
N SER A 98 5.36 -22.95 -2.58
CA SER A 98 5.21 -22.14 -1.39
C SER A 98 4.36 -20.89 -1.61
N VAL A 99 3.68 -20.46 -0.55
CA VAL A 99 2.93 -19.21 -0.52
C VAL A 99 2.93 -18.64 0.90
N TYR A 100 2.99 -17.33 1.06
CA TYR A 100 2.78 -16.71 2.37
C TYR A 100 1.28 -16.66 2.67
N ALA A 101 0.83 -17.17 3.81
CA ALA A 101 -0.59 -17.17 4.18
C ALA A 101 -0.90 -15.96 5.06
N PRO A 102 -1.52 -14.88 4.51
CA PRO A 102 -1.61 -13.62 5.21
C PRO A 102 -2.80 -13.57 6.15
N ASN A 103 -2.59 -13.00 7.32
CA ASN A 103 -3.61 -12.46 8.21
C ASN A 103 -3.42 -10.95 8.24
N VAL A 104 -4.52 -10.20 8.34
CA VAL A 104 -4.47 -8.75 8.39
C VAL A 104 -5.15 -8.23 9.65
N LEU A 105 -4.40 -7.49 10.45
CA LEU A 105 -4.92 -6.71 11.59
C LEU A 105 -4.95 -5.23 11.21
N ILE A 106 -6.12 -4.63 11.28
CA ILE A 106 -6.33 -3.21 11.13
C ILE A 106 -6.36 -2.58 12.52
N LEU A 107 -5.55 -1.56 12.72
CA LEU A 107 -5.51 -0.79 13.95
C LEU A 107 -6.00 0.64 13.72
N ASP A 108 -6.62 1.21 14.73
CA ASP A 108 -6.99 2.63 14.76
C ASP A 108 -5.78 3.56 14.98
N GLU A 109 -6.03 4.86 15.07
CA GLU A 109 -4.98 5.88 15.28
C GLU A 109 -4.28 5.73 16.65
N GLN A 110 -4.91 5.04 17.61
CA GLN A 110 -4.36 4.73 18.92
C GLN A 110 -3.73 3.33 18.98
N MET A 111 -3.50 2.68 17.82
CA MET A 111 -2.92 1.35 17.71
C MET A 111 -3.77 0.25 18.37
N ARG A 112 -5.09 0.43 18.44
CA ARG A 112 -6.02 -0.57 18.96
C ARG A 112 -6.64 -1.37 17.81
N PRO A 113 -6.89 -2.67 17.99
CA PRO A 113 -7.60 -3.49 16.99
C PRO A 113 -8.95 -2.89 16.60
N ALA A 114 -9.11 -2.60 15.31
CA ALA A 114 -10.34 -2.08 14.71
C ALA A 114 -11.03 -3.12 13.80
N ALA A 115 -10.25 -3.91 13.06
CA ALA A 115 -10.76 -5.02 12.26
C ALA A 115 -9.70 -6.11 12.11
N PHE A 116 -10.14 -7.34 11.87
CA PHE A 116 -9.26 -8.50 11.68
C PHE A 116 -9.76 -9.36 10.53
N TYR A 117 -8.84 -9.76 9.64
CA TYR A 117 -9.09 -10.64 8.50
C TYR A 117 -8.16 -11.85 8.62
N PRO A 118 -8.71 -13.03 8.95
CA PRO A 118 -7.91 -14.24 9.10
C PRO A 118 -7.46 -14.80 7.74
N SER A 119 -6.54 -15.76 7.74
CA SER A 119 -5.98 -16.31 6.50
C SER A 119 -7.02 -16.90 5.54
N GLU A 120 -8.11 -17.48 6.04
CA GLU A 120 -9.19 -18.02 5.21
C GLU A 120 -9.96 -16.97 4.41
N TYR A 121 -9.84 -15.69 4.79
CA TYR A 121 -10.41 -14.58 4.00
C TYR A 121 -9.71 -14.43 2.63
N PHE A 122 -8.45 -14.86 2.55
CA PHE A 122 -7.63 -14.75 1.35
C PHE A 122 -7.72 -16.03 0.53
N THR A 123 -8.52 -15.98 -0.53
CA THR A 123 -8.84 -17.16 -1.34
C THR A 123 -7.87 -17.32 -2.49
N TYR A 124 -7.63 -18.57 -2.89
CA TYR A 124 -6.80 -18.86 -4.06
C TYR A 124 -7.42 -18.30 -5.35
N GLN A 125 -6.64 -17.50 -6.05
CA GLN A 125 -6.94 -16.98 -7.38
C GLN A 125 -5.99 -17.61 -8.39
N LYS A 126 -6.57 -18.21 -9.42
CA LYS A 126 -5.82 -18.79 -10.55
C LYS A 126 -5.06 -17.71 -11.34
N PRO A 127 -4.04 -18.09 -12.11
CA PRO A 127 -3.30 -17.16 -12.95
C PRO A 127 -4.22 -16.48 -13.97
N GLY A 128 -4.01 -15.18 -14.17
CA GLY A 128 -4.62 -14.37 -15.21
C GLY A 128 -3.57 -13.85 -16.20
N ILE A 129 -3.97 -12.94 -17.09
CA ILE A 129 -3.09 -12.40 -18.15
C ILE A 129 -1.86 -11.67 -17.57
N ALA A 130 -2.03 -10.98 -16.44
CA ALA A 130 -1.00 -10.15 -15.81
C ALA A 130 -0.70 -10.54 -14.35
N SER A 131 -1.18 -11.70 -13.89
CA SER A 131 -1.04 -12.10 -12.48
C SER A 131 -0.86 -13.61 -12.37
N GLY A 132 0.07 -14.05 -11.53
CA GLY A 132 0.26 -15.45 -11.22
C GLY A 132 -0.77 -16.00 -10.22
N ASP A 133 -0.54 -17.25 -9.84
CA ASP A 133 -1.17 -17.89 -8.69
C ASP A 133 -1.00 -17.03 -7.44
N ARG A 134 -2.07 -16.83 -6.67
CA ARG A 134 -2.00 -16.02 -5.44
C ARG A 134 -3.14 -16.31 -4.49
N LEU A 135 -2.94 -15.97 -3.22
CA LEU A 135 -4.03 -15.78 -2.26
C LEU A 135 -4.44 -14.31 -2.28
N GLU A 136 -5.71 -13.99 -2.49
CA GLU A 136 -6.18 -12.62 -2.63
C GLU A 136 -7.41 -12.34 -1.76
N GLY A 137 -7.47 -11.13 -1.22
CA GLY A 137 -8.61 -10.60 -0.46
C GLY A 137 -8.75 -9.09 -0.66
N VAL A 138 -10.00 -8.60 -0.64
CA VAL A 138 -10.33 -7.18 -0.84
C VAL A 138 -11.00 -6.62 0.41
N LEU A 139 -10.27 -5.81 1.16
CA LEU A 139 -10.73 -5.17 2.39
C LEU A 139 -11.36 -3.83 2.03
N LYS A 140 -12.61 -3.63 2.45
CA LYS A 140 -13.32 -2.35 2.35
C LYS A 140 -13.42 -1.76 3.75
N LEU A 141 -12.71 -0.67 3.96
CA LEU A 141 -12.60 0.00 5.27
C LEU A 141 -13.22 1.38 5.17
N THR A 142 -14.09 1.72 6.11
CA THR A 142 -14.64 3.07 6.25
C THR A 142 -14.16 3.62 7.58
N PRO A 143 -13.10 4.44 7.59
CA PRO A 143 -12.61 5.04 8.83
C PRO A 143 -13.67 5.90 9.52
N ALA A 144 -13.56 5.99 10.84
CA ALA A 144 -14.47 6.82 11.62
C ALA A 144 -14.26 8.32 11.34
N LEU A 145 -15.32 9.13 11.49
CA LEU A 145 -15.23 10.57 11.32
C LEU A 145 -14.20 11.17 12.28
N GLY A 146 -13.26 11.95 11.75
CA GLY A 146 -12.18 12.60 12.51
C GLY A 146 -10.92 11.75 12.66
N GLN A 147 -10.92 10.49 12.22
CA GLN A 147 -9.73 9.65 12.19
C GLN A 147 -8.80 10.10 11.06
N LYS A 148 -7.52 10.37 11.39
CA LYS A 148 -6.54 10.83 10.40
C LYS A 148 -5.73 9.70 9.79
N GLN A 149 -5.54 8.62 10.55
CA GLN A 149 -4.71 7.49 10.14
C GLN A 149 -5.24 6.16 10.68
N ILE A 150 -5.02 5.11 9.91
CA ILE A 150 -5.14 3.72 10.33
C ILE A 150 -3.82 3.00 10.07
N TYR A 151 -3.61 1.87 10.75
CA TYR A 151 -2.46 1.02 10.53
C TYR A 151 -2.89 -0.37 10.07
N LEU A 152 -2.15 -0.93 9.13
CA LEU A 152 -2.40 -2.25 8.57
C LEU A 152 -1.17 -3.12 8.81
N LEU A 153 -1.37 -4.21 9.57
CA LEU A 153 -0.35 -5.20 9.84
C LEU A 153 -0.69 -6.51 9.13
N VAL A 154 0.17 -6.93 8.22
CA VAL A 154 0.11 -8.26 7.58
C VAL A 154 1.09 -9.18 8.27
N TYR A 155 0.62 -10.34 8.72
CA TYR A 155 1.42 -11.36 9.39
C TYR A 155 0.91 -12.75 9.05
N THR A 156 1.58 -13.80 9.53
CA THR A 156 1.09 -15.18 9.46
C THR A 156 1.13 -15.82 10.84
N THR A 157 0.40 -16.92 11.01
CA THR A 157 0.29 -17.63 12.29
C THR A 157 0.84 -19.04 12.20
N THR A 158 1.17 -19.63 13.34
CA THR A 158 1.64 -21.02 13.44
C THR A 158 0.60 -22.00 12.89
N ARG A 159 -0.70 -21.71 13.10
CA ARG A 159 -1.80 -22.49 12.55
C ARG A 159 -1.80 -22.42 11.02
N ASP A 160 -1.69 -21.23 10.46
CA ASP A 160 -1.73 -21.07 9.00
C ASP A 160 -0.50 -21.66 8.32
N LEU A 161 0.67 -21.59 8.96
CA LEU A 161 1.89 -22.23 8.47
C LEU A 161 1.79 -23.76 8.38
N SER A 162 0.90 -24.38 9.17
CA SER A 162 0.64 -25.83 9.10
C SER A 162 -0.32 -26.22 7.97
N ALA A 163 -1.02 -25.25 7.38
CA ALA A 163 -1.94 -25.45 6.27
C ALA A 163 -1.23 -25.40 4.91
N THR A 164 -1.99 -25.75 3.87
CA THR A 164 -1.51 -25.78 2.49
C THR A 164 -2.59 -25.30 1.54
N THR A 165 -2.18 -24.72 0.42
CA THR A 165 -3.07 -24.30 -0.66
C THR A 165 -2.86 -25.18 -1.89
N THR A 166 -3.95 -25.73 -2.44
CA THR A 166 -3.89 -26.46 -3.71
C THR A 166 -4.02 -25.45 -4.86
N LEU A 167 -3.06 -25.46 -5.78
CA LEU A 167 -3.01 -24.56 -6.93
C LEU A 167 -3.49 -25.28 -8.19
N LEU A 168 -3.96 -24.53 -9.19
CA LEU A 168 -4.37 -25.10 -10.47
C LEU A 168 -3.14 -25.61 -11.24
N ASN A 169 -3.15 -26.87 -11.66
CA ASN A 169 -2.07 -27.41 -12.49
C ASN A 169 -1.98 -26.66 -13.84
N PRO A 170 -0.81 -26.17 -14.25
CA PRO A 170 -0.64 -25.45 -15.50
C PRO A 170 -1.12 -26.21 -16.74
N ALA A 171 -0.96 -27.54 -16.78
CA ALA A 171 -1.42 -28.33 -17.93
C ALA A 171 -2.94 -28.47 -17.97
N LYS A 172 -3.62 -28.49 -16.81
CA LYS A 172 -5.09 -28.40 -16.75
C LYS A 172 -5.58 -27.03 -17.20
N ALA A 173 -4.94 -25.96 -16.72
CA ALA A 173 -5.27 -24.59 -17.11
C ALA A 173 -5.13 -24.38 -18.62
N PHE A 174 -4.03 -24.87 -19.20
CA PHE A 174 -3.77 -24.79 -20.64
C PHE A 174 -4.80 -25.59 -21.45
N ALA A 175 -5.05 -26.85 -21.09
CA ALA A 175 -6.02 -27.69 -21.78
C ALA A 175 -7.43 -27.07 -21.77
N ALA A 176 -7.86 -26.54 -20.63
CA ALA A 176 -9.13 -25.82 -20.50
C ALA A 176 -9.17 -24.55 -21.37
N GLY A 177 -8.05 -23.81 -21.45
CA GLY A 177 -7.96 -22.59 -22.25
C GLY A 177 -8.00 -22.81 -23.77
N VAL A 178 -7.48 -23.95 -24.26
CA VAL A 178 -7.48 -24.31 -25.69
C VAL A 178 -8.66 -25.21 -26.09
N GLY A 179 -9.57 -25.53 -25.15
CA GLY A 179 -10.74 -26.37 -25.41
C GLY A 179 -10.44 -27.87 -25.56
N ASN A 180 -9.28 -28.32 -25.09
CA ASN A 180 -8.90 -29.73 -25.08
C ASN A 180 -9.46 -30.45 -23.84
N ALA A 181 -9.49 -31.78 -23.88
CA ALA A 181 -9.77 -32.58 -22.70
C ALA A 181 -8.78 -32.28 -21.57
N VAL A 182 -9.29 -32.00 -20.37
CA VAL A 182 -8.46 -31.71 -19.19
C VAL A 182 -7.76 -33.00 -18.75
N PRO A 183 -6.42 -33.02 -18.65
CA PRO A 183 -5.68 -34.20 -18.20
C PRO A 183 -6.01 -34.59 -16.75
N ASP A 184 -6.08 -35.88 -16.48
CA ASP A 184 -6.24 -36.43 -15.13
C ASP A 184 -4.87 -36.51 -14.42
N ILE A 185 -4.40 -35.36 -13.96
CA ILE A 185 -3.15 -35.21 -13.22
C ILE A 185 -3.42 -34.50 -11.88
N PRO A 186 -2.69 -34.78 -10.80
CA PRO A 186 -2.89 -34.07 -9.55
C PRO A 186 -2.48 -32.60 -9.65
N ASP A 187 -3.16 -31.76 -8.86
CA ASP A 187 -2.87 -30.34 -8.73
C ASP A 187 -1.69 -30.11 -7.76
N PRO A 188 -0.77 -29.18 -8.07
CA PRO A 188 0.35 -28.88 -7.17
C PRO A 188 -0.15 -28.27 -5.85
N VAL A 189 0.53 -28.62 -4.76
CA VAL A 189 0.18 -28.14 -3.41
C VAL A 189 1.30 -27.23 -2.89
N ALA A 190 0.96 -25.97 -2.65
CA ALA A 190 1.85 -24.98 -2.05
C ALA A 190 1.78 -25.03 -0.52
N ARG A 191 2.94 -25.13 0.12
CA ARG A 191 3.07 -25.05 1.58
C ARG A 191 3.08 -23.59 2.03
N HIS A 192 2.49 -23.33 3.20
CA HIS A 192 2.52 -22.00 3.76
C HIS A 192 3.91 -21.69 4.37
N THR A 193 4.42 -20.49 4.15
CA THR A 193 5.77 -20.08 4.59
C THR A 193 5.76 -18.75 5.35
N THR A 194 6.76 -18.54 6.20
CA THR A 194 6.96 -17.29 6.96
C THR A 194 7.51 -16.13 6.12
N THR A 195 7.83 -16.39 4.87
CA THR A 195 8.38 -15.45 3.89
C THR A 195 7.64 -15.60 2.56
N GLY A 196 7.69 -14.58 1.71
CA GLY A 196 7.01 -14.58 0.41
C GLY A 196 6.92 -13.18 -0.20
N THR A 197 6.21 -13.06 -1.30
CA THR A 197 6.00 -11.77 -1.98
C THR A 197 4.54 -11.37 -1.87
N LEU A 198 4.30 -10.14 -1.42
CA LEU A 198 2.99 -9.53 -1.32
C LEU A 198 2.86 -8.39 -2.34
N SER A 199 1.66 -8.20 -2.87
CA SER A 199 1.26 -7.01 -3.60
C SER A 199 0.09 -6.37 -2.88
N LEU A 200 0.25 -5.10 -2.52
CA LEU A 200 -0.75 -4.31 -1.82
C LEU A 200 -1.19 -3.16 -2.72
N LYS A 201 -2.46 -3.20 -3.14
CA LYS A 201 -3.10 -2.12 -3.88
C LYS A 201 -4.08 -1.40 -2.96
N VAL A 202 -3.96 -0.09 -2.86
CA VAL A 202 -4.85 0.73 -2.03
C VAL A 202 -5.43 1.87 -2.84
N SER A 203 -6.75 2.05 -2.74
CA SER A 203 -7.51 3.14 -3.34
C SER A 203 -8.33 3.85 -2.26
N ALA A 204 -8.58 5.15 -2.44
CA ALA A 204 -9.44 5.94 -1.56
C ALA A 204 -10.50 6.67 -2.38
N GLU A 205 -11.75 6.71 -1.91
CA GLU A 205 -12.88 7.29 -2.65
C GLU A 205 -12.62 8.74 -3.09
N GLN A 206 -12.08 9.58 -2.19
CA GLN A 206 -11.85 11.00 -2.45
C GLN A 206 -10.70 11.27 -3.44
N SER A 207 -9.89 10.26 -3.77
CA SER A 207 -8.80 10.42 -4.72
C SER A 207 -9.21 10.19 -6.19
N THR A 208 -10.49 9.88 -6.42
CA THR A 208 -11.05 9.67 -7.76
C THR A 208 -11.30 11.01 -8.47
N GLY A 209 -10.23 11.72 -8.82
CA GLY A 209 -10.25 12.66 -9.96
C GLY A 209 -11.11 13.93 -9.82
N ASN A 210 -11.30 14.48 -8.62
CA ASN A 210 -11.95 15.78 -8.49
C ASN A 210 -10.94 16.87 -8.93
N VAL A 211 -11.09 17.42 -10.14
CA VAL A 211 -10.36 18.63 -10.53
C VAL A 211 -10.99 19.83 -9.83
N THR A 212 -10.34 20.34 -8.79
CA THR A 212 -10.76 21.57 -8.12
C THR A 212 -10.51 22.77 -9.04
N ILE A 213 -11.58 23.26 -9.69
CA ILE A 213 -11.57 24.54 -10.41
C ILE A 213 -11.95 25.63 -9.40
N GLY A 214 -10.94 26.28 -8.80
CA GLY A 214 -11.16 27.40 -7.87
C GLY A 214 -10.08 27.53 -6.81
N GLN A 215 -9.32 28.61 -6.87
CA GLN A 215 -8.36 29.05 -5.87
C GLN A 215 -9.02 29.16 -4.47
N PHE A 216 -8.65 28.27 -3.55
CA PHE A 216 -8.84 28.47 -2.11
C PHE A 216 -7.46 28.49 -1.43
N PHE A 217 -6.86 29.68 -1.37
CA PHE A 217 -5.81 29.99 -0.41
C PHE A 217 -6.42 30.86 0.68
N PRO A 218 -6.54 30.40 1.94
CA PRO A 218 -6.87 31.30 3.04
C PRO A 218 -5.66 32.22 3.33
N PRO A 219 -5.86 33.54 3.54
CA PRO A 219 -4.79 34.45 3.91
C PRO A 219 -4.70 34.53 5.43
N SER A 220 -3.57 34.12 6.03
CA SER A 220 -3.04 34.48 7.36
C SER A 220 -2.02 33.38 7.75
N ALA A 221 -0.78 33.61 8.18
CA ALA A 221 -0.14 34.76 8.81
C ALA A 221 1.41 34.65 8.63
N PRO A 222 2.20 35.65 9.05
CA PRO A 222 3.60 35.84 8.66
C PRO A 222 4.57 35.13 9.61
N ALA A 223 5.69 34.62 9.10
CA ALA A 223 6.81 34.18 9.92
C ALA A 223 8.07 34.98 9.55
N SER A 224 8.58 35.63 10.60
CA SER A 224 9.69 36.57 10.63
C SER A 224 11.05 35.93 10.35
N ALA A 225 11.89 36.74 9.72
CA ALA A 225 13.35 36.79 9.68
C ALA A 225 14.18 35.78 10.50
N ALA A 226 15.10 35.10 9.81
CA ALA A 226 16.45 34.84 10.32
C ALA A 226 17.47 35.11 9.19
N ALA A 227 18.43 35.99 9.48
CA ALA A 227 19.48 36.48 8.58
C ALA A 227 20.70 35.51 8.53
N PRO A 228 21.60 35.62 7.53
CA PRO A 228 22.52 34.56 7.08
C PRO A 228 23.97 34.71 7.60
N VAL A 229 24.82 33.68 7.40
CA VAL A 229 26.29 33.77 7.55
C VAL A 229 27.03 33.10 6.36
N VAL A 230 27.57 33.97 5.49
CA VAL A 230 28.90 34.03 4.81
C VAL A 230 29.59 32.69 4.40
N VAL A 231 29.76 32.34 3.12
CA VAL A 231 30.61 32.83 1.98
C VAL A 231 32.10 32.40 2.05
N GLY A 232 32.51 31.56 1.10
CA GLY A 232 33.88 31.46 0.59
C GLY A 232 33.91 31.76 -0.91
N ASN A 233 34.43 32.94 -1.26
CA ASN A 233 35.00 33.47 -2.52
C ASN A 233 34.28 33.16 -3.87
N SER A 234 33.94 34.12 -4.74
CA SER A 234 34.52 35.43 -5.07
C SER A 234 33.49 36.34 -5.80
N ARG A 235 33.66 37.66 -5.65
CA ARG A 235 32.87 38.80 -6.19
C ARG A 235 33.33 39.14 -7.63
N PRO A 236 32.50 39.65 -8.59
CA PRO A 236 31.77 40.91 -8.49
C PRO A 236 30.23 40.87 -8.62
N THR A 237 29.67 41.87 -7.96
CA THR A 237 28.26 42.20 -7.71
C THR A 237 27.50 42.69 -8.95
N ALA A 238 26.30 42.14 -9.18
CA ALA A 238 25.16 42.88 -9.73
C ALA A 238 23.86 42.31 -9.12
N ALA A 239 22.89 43.19 -8.88
CA ALA A 239 21.74 43.06 -8.00
C ALA A 239 20.68 42.00 -8.41
N PRO A 240 19.80 41.56 -7.49
CA PRO A 240 18.82 40.52 -7.74
C PRO A 240 17.65 41.08 -8.58
N ALA A 241 17.43 40.51 -9.76
CA ALA A 241 16.26 40.80 -10.56
C ALA A 241 15.03 40.10 -9.96
N THR A 242 14.09 40.93 -9.55
CA THR A 242 12.66 40.70 -9.33
C THR A 242 12.03 39.67 -10.28
N PRO A 243 10.97 38.94 -9.85
CA PRO A 243 10.10 38.23 -10.79
C PRO A 243 9.44 39.28 -11.70
N VAL A 244 9.81 39.27 -12.98
CA VAL A 244 9.24 40.15 -14.00
C VAL A 244 7.80 39.69 -14.23
N LYS A 245 6.86 40.59 -13.89
CA LYS A 245 5.49 40.58 -14.41
C LYS A 245 5.54 40.47 -15.93
N PRO A 246 4.61 39.73 -16.57
CA PRO A 246 4.54 39.68 -18.02
C PRO A 246 4.17 41.06 -18.56
N ASP A 247 5.08 41.71 -19.27
CA ASP A 247 4.82 42.75 -20.27
C ASP A 247 6.16 43.29 -20.79
N GLU A 248 6.78 42.60 -21.76
CA GLU A 248 7.64 43.27 -22.73
C GLU A 248 7.68 42.44 -24.03
N PRO A 249 7.41 43.05 -25.20
CA PRO A 249 7.43 42.34 -26.48
C PRO A 249 8.84 41.83 -26.78
N MET A 250 8.92 40.61 -27.31
CA MET A 250 10.18 40.01 -27.76
C MET A 250 11.00 40.97 -28.62
N LEU A 251 12.32 40.97 -28.43
CA LEU A 251 13.27 41.62 -29.34
C LEU A 251 13.02 41.13 -30.77
N THR A 252 12.95 42.05 -31.74
CA THR A 252 12.60 41.75 -33.14
C THR A 252 13.44 40.65 -33.78
N ASP A 253 14.71 40.54 -33.41
CA ASP A 253 15.61 39.46 -33.84
C ASP A 253 15.13 38.07 -33.40
N SER A 254 14.58 37.97 -32.19
CA SER A 254 14.06 36.70 -31.67
C SER A 254 12.73 36.31 -32.33
N GLU A 255 11.89 37.28 -32.70
CA GLU A 255 10.63 37.02 -33.39
C GLU A 255 10.85 36.46 -34.81
N SER A 256 11.85 36.98 -35.53
CA SER A 256 12.20 36.47 -36.86
C SER A 256 12.70 35.01 -36.83
N TYR A 257 13.43 34.65 -35.78
CA TYR A 257 13.95 33.30 -35.56
C TYR A 257 12.82 32.29 -35.41
N TYR A 258 11.87 32.56 -34.51
CA TYR A 258 10.72 31.68 -34.29
C TYR A 258 9.84 31.56 -35.52
N ASN A 259 9.54 32.68 -36.21
CA ASN A 259 8.75 32.66 -37.43
C ASN A 259 9.40 31.81 -38.54
N THR A 260 10.73 31.86 -38.68
CA THR A 260 11.46 31.06 -39.67
C THR A 260 11.48 29.58 -39.29
N ALA A 261 11.69 29.27 -38.01
CA ALA A 261 11.71 27.90 -37.50
C ALA A 261 10.32 27.23 -37.63
N ILE A 262 9.24 27.97 -37.35
CA ILE A 262 7.85 27.53 -37.53
C ILE A 262 7.58 27.22 -39.01
N LYS A 263 7.90 28.14 -39.93
CA LYS A 263 7.73 27.90 -41.38
C LYS A 263 8.47 26.65 -41.85
N LYS A 264 9.71 26.46 -41.40
CA LYS A 264 10.54 25.30 -41.77
C LYS A 264 9.98 23.99 -41.23
N ALA A 265 9.49 23.99 -39.99
CA ALA A 265 8.89 22.80 -39.37
C ALA A 265 7.59 22.41 -40.08
N VAL A 266 6.73 23.38 -40.41
CA VAL A 266 5.50 23.12 -41.17
C VAL A 266 5.81 22.63 -42.58
N ALA A 267 6.74 23.26 -43.30
CA ALA A 267 7.16 22.81 -44.63
C ALA A 267 7.78 21.41 -44.64
N ALA A 268 8.35 20.97 -43.50
CA ALA A 268 8.86 19.61 -43.33
C ALA A 268 7.79 18.60 -42.91
N GLY A 269 6.52 19.02 -42.75
CA GLY A 269 5.42 18.18 -42.26
C GLY A 269 5.47 17.87 -40.76
N ASP A 270 6.40 18.49 -40.03
CA ASP A 270 6.61 18.26 -38.59
C ASP A 270 5.75 19.25 -37.77
N VAL A 271 4.45 18.97 -37.75
CA VAL A 271 3.43 19.82 -37.11
C VAL A 271 3.64 19.88 -35.59
N ASP A 272 4.03 18.78 -34.94
CA ASP A 272 4.30 18.72 -33.50
C ASP A 272 5.44 19.67 -33.09
N LYS A 273 6.52 19.71 -33.88
CA LYS A 273 7.62 20.63 -33.65
C LYS A 273 7.22 22.09 -33.91
N ALA A 274 6.42 22.34 -34.93
CA ALA A 274 5.90 23.66 -35.23
C ALA A 274 5.00 24.22 -34.10
N LEU A 275 4.17 23.36 -33.49
CA LEU A 275 3.33 23.73 -32.33
C LEU A 275 4.17 24.04 -31.09
N LYS A 276 5.19 23.24 -30.77
CA LYS A 276 6.10 23.53 -29.64
C LYS A 276 6.85 24.86 -29.82
N LEU A 277 7.29 25.17 -31.04
CA LEU A 277 7.94 26.43 -31.36
C LEU A 277 6.98 27.62 -31.27
N LEU A 278 5.70 27.41 -31.61
CA LEU A 278 4.64 28.40 -31.44
C LEU A 278 4.38 28.70 -29.96
N ASP A 279 4.16 27.66 -29.14
CA ASP A 279 3.88 27.82 -27.70
C ASP A 279 5.04 28.53 -26.99
N GLU A 280 6.28 28.20 -27.37
CA GLU A 280 7.47 28.85 -26.85
C GLU A 280 7.56 30.32 -27.26
N ALA A 281 7.26 30.65 -28.52
CA ALA A 281 7.24 32.03 -29.00
C ALA A 281 6.12 32.86 -28.32
N GLU A 282 4.95 32.27 -28.08
CA GLU A 282 3.84 32.93 -27.37
C GLU A 282 4.13 33.14 -25.89
N ARG A 283 4.77 32.15 -25.24
CA ARG A 283 5.25 32.28 -23.87
C ARG A 283 6.25 33.43 -23.72
N LEU A 284 7.03 33.68 -24.76
CA LEU A 284 7.97 34.79 -24.82
C LEU A 284 7.32 36.11 -25.27
N GLY A 285 6.02 36.12 -25.63
CA GLY A 285 5.26 37.32 -25.97
C GLY A 285 5.21 37.68 -27.46
N SER A 286 5.52 36.74 -28.37
CA SER A 286 5.40 36.97 -29.80
C SER A 286 3.94 37.17 -30.22
N LYS A 287 3.70 38.21 -31.01
CA LYS A 287 2.37 38.54 -31.55
C LYS A 287 2.16 38.00 -32.97
N THR A 288 3.24 37.57 -33.65
CA THR A 288 3.19 37.14 -35.05
C THR A 288 3.34 35.62 -35.23
N ALA A 289 3.87 34.88 -34.25
CA ALA A 289 4.10 33.43 -34.34
C ALA A 289 2.83 32.62 -34.72
N ARG A 290 1.69 32.91 -34.08
CA ARG A 290 0.41 32.23 -34.36
C ARG A 290 -0.08 32.45 -35.78
N LYS A 291 0.02 33.70 -36.26
CA LYS A 291 -0.36 34.03 -37.63
C LYS A 291 0.56 33.33 -38.64
N THR A 292 1.86 33.33 -38.39
CA THR A 292 2.85 32.63 -39.22
C THR A 292 2.58 31.13 -39.30
N PHE A 293 2.24 30.47 -38.20
CA PHE A 293 1.86 29.06 -38.19
C PHE A 293 0.62 28.81 -39.07
N ILE A 294 -0.46 29.57 -38.85
CA ILE A 294 -1.71 29.42 -39.61
C ILE A 294 -1.50 29.64 -41.10
N ASP A 295 -0.75 30.67 -41.49
CA ASP A 295 -0.48 30.97 -42.90
C ASP A 295 0.42 29.89 -43.54
N SER A 296 1.30 29.25 -42.77
CA SER A 296 2.20 28.19 -43.27
C SER A 296 1.51 26.83 -43.44
N VAL A 297 0.44 26.56 -42.69
CA VAL A 297 -0.30 25.28 -42.77
C VAL A 297 -1.38 25.32 -43.86
N LYS A 298 -1.79 26.52 -44.29
CA LYS A 298 -2.80 26.71 -45.35
C LYS A 298 -2.25 26.53 -46.78
N HIS A 299 -0.94 26.38 -46.93
CA HIS A 299 -0.23 26.23 -48.20
C HIS A 299 0.66 24.99 -48.16
#